data_AF-A0A2E9SR61-F1
#
_entry.id   AF-A0A2E9SR61-F1
#
_cell.length_a   1.000
_cell.length_b   1.000
_cell.length_c   1.000
_cell.angle_alpha   90.00
_cell.angle_beta   90.00
_cell.angle_gamma   90.00
#
_symmetry.space_group_name_H-M   'P 1'
#
loop_
_entity.id
_entity.type
_entity.pdbx_description
1 polymer ?
#
loop_
_entity_poly.entity_id
_entity_poly.type
_entity_poly.pdbx_seq_one_letter_code
_entity_poly.pdbx_strand_id
1 'polypeptide(L)'
;WERKEIENYFLSGDLIFRYIYENADNKEIDKSIIKIKIDEILEELKDKTFDAIAQHYFNENKGKGFSNANNYAREILDEAWSSESGRLNICSGKEVISKMSGWSNENYGVSFSSKSLARIMTADEIPQEMKDVIYSLESNSAFT
;
A
#
# COMPACT_ATOMS: atom_id res chain seq x y z
N TRP A 1 9.67 -1.92 -10.63
CA TRP A 1 8.46 -2.07 -9.81
C TRP A 1 7.56 -0.87 -9.77
N GLU A 2 6.28 -1.15 -10.03
CA GLU A 2 5.20 -0.18 -10.16
C GLU A 2 4.78 0.37 -8.79
N ARG A 3 4.80 -0.49 -7.75
CA ARG A 3 4.48 -0.08 -6.38
C ARG A 3 5.72 0.32 -5.60
N LYS A 4 5.58 1.35 -4.76
CA LYS A 4 6.68 1.93 -3.95
C LYS A 4 7.32 0.94 -2.98
N GLU A 5 6.53 0.16 -2.27
CA GLU A 5 6.98 -0.80 -1.25
C GLU A 5 6.40 -2.19 -1.54
N ILE A 6 7.07 -3.25 -1.06
CA ILE A 6 6.53 -4.62 -1.19
C ILE A 6 5.18 -4.75 -0.46
N GLU A 7 4.99 -4.00 0.62
CA GLU A 7 3.75 -3.94 1.38
C GLU A 7 2.56 -3.46 0.57
N ASN A 8 2.78 -2.58 -0.41
CA ASN A 8 1.70 -2.07 -1.24
C ASN A 8 1.03 -3.20 -2.03
N TYR A 9 1.73 -4.30 -2.33
CA TYR A 9 1.13 -5.47 -2.99
C TYR A 9 0.17 -6.27 -2.11
N PHE A 10 0.20 -6.07 -0.80
CA PHE A 10 -0.68 -6.75 0.15
C PHE A 10 -1.95 -5.95 0.46
N LEU A 11 -2.11 -4.76 -0.11
CA LEU A 11 -3.24 -3.85 0.14
C LEU A 11 -4.46 -4.14 -0.74
N SER A 12 -4.81 -5.42 -0.90
CA SER A 12 -6.07 -5.80 -1.55
C SER A 12 -7.18 -5.83 -0.51
N GLY A 13 -8.30 -5.15 -0.78
CA GLY A 13 -9.49 -5.19 0.07
C GLY A 13 -10.01 -6.62 0.27
N ASP A 14 -9.90 -7.46 -0.77
CA ASP A 14 -10.30 -8.87 -0.74
C ASP A 14 -9.41 -9.70 0.18
N LEU A 15 -8.09 -9.48 0.10
CA LEU A 15 -7.10 -10.17 0.92
C LEU A 15 -7.29 -9.81 2.41
N ILE A 16 -7.44 -8.52 2.69
CA ILE A 16 -7.65 -8.01 4.06
C ILE A 16 -8.99 -8.51 4.59
N PHE A 17 -10.07 -8.41 3.81
CA PHE A 17 -11.39 -8.95 4.19
C PHE A 17 -11.30 -10.42 4.56
N ARG A 18 -10.71 -11.25 3.71
CA ARG A 18 -10.56 -12.70 3.96
C ARG A 18 -9.79 -12.96 5.25
N TYR A 19 -8.69 -12.25 5.49
CA TYR A 19 -7.92 -12.41 6.72
C TYR A 19 -8.75 -12.10 7.96
N ILE A 20 -9.44 -10.97 7.99
CA ILE A 20 -10.27 -10.57 9.13
C ILE A 20 -11.42 -11.56 9.30
N TYR A 21 -12.13 -11.87 8.21
CA TYR A 21 -13.25 -12.78 8.22
C TYR A 21 -12.88 -14.16 8.74
N GLU A 22 -11.71 -14.71 8.41
CA GLU A 22 -11.28 -16.03 8.90
C GLU A 22 -10.95 -16.01 10.40
N ASN A 23 -10.38 -14.92 10.92
CA ASN A 23 -9.84 -14.85 12.27
C ASN A 23 -10.77 -14.17 13.30
N ALA A 24 -11.80 -13.45 12.88
CA ALA A 24 -12.73 -12.77 13.78
C ALA A 24 -13.72 -13.76 14.43
N ASP A 25 -14.05 -13.54 15.70
CA ASP A 25 -15.07 -14.36 16.39
C ASP A 25 -16.48 -14.08 15.83
N ASN A 26 -16.77 -12.82 15.49
CA ASN A 26 -17.99 -12.43 14.79
C ASN A 26 -17.75 -12.33 13.28
N LYS A 27 -18.61 -12.98 12.49
CA LYS A 27 -18.55 -13.00 11.01
C LYS A 27 -19.46 -11.96 10.35
N GLU A 28 -20.05 -11.05 11.11
CA GLU A 28 -20.81 -9.91 10.58
C GLU A 28 -19.87 -8.80 10.08
N ILE A 29 -19.15 -9.08 9.00
CA ILE A 29 -18.23 -8.15 8.34
C ILE A 29 -18.70 -7.98 6.90
N ASP A 30 -19.01 -6.75 6.50
CA ASP A 30 -19.26 -6.42 5.10
C ASP A 30 -17.94 -6.11 4.40
N LYS A 31 -17.67 -6.78 3.28
CA LYS A 31 -16.51 -6.51 2.43
C LYS A 31 -16.40 -5.04 2.00
N SER A 32 -17.54 -4.36 1.82
CA SER A 32 -17.58 -2.95 1.44
C SER A 32 -16.91 -2.03 2.49
N ILE A 33 -17.00 -2.38 3.77
CA ILE A 33 -16.42 -1.58 4.86
C ILE A 33 -14.90 -1.59 4.83
N ILE A 34 -14.29 -2.69 4.36
CA ILE A 34 -12.84 -2.80 4.22
C ILE A 34 -12.34 -1.81 3.19
N LYS A 35 -13.03 -1.72 2.04
CA LYS A 35 -12.67 -0.78 0.98
C LYS A 35 -12.82 0.66 1.45
N ILE A 36 -13.97 1.00 2.05
CA ILE A 36 -14.21 2.34 2.62
C ILE A 36 -13.11 2.70 3.60
N LYS A 37 -12.69 1.77 4.45
CA LYS A 37 -11.66 2.06 5.45
C LYS A 37 -10.27 2.25 4.86
N ILE A 38 -9.91 1.49 3.82
CA ILE A 38 -8.67 1.72 3.07
C ILE A 38 -8.68 3.13 2.47
N ASP A 39 -9.80 3.53 1.84
CA ASP A 39 -9.93 4.86 1.25
C ASP A 39 -9.80 5.97 2.30
N GLU A 40 -10.46 5.84 3.46
CA GLU A 40 -10.31 6.78 4.58
C GLU A 40 -8.85 6.94 5.02
N ILE A 41 -8.15 5.81 5.21
CA ILE A 41 -6.74 5.80 5.62
C ILE A 41 -5.84 6.43 4.55
N LEU A 42 -6.14 6.21 3.27
CA LEU A 42 -5.40 6.85 2.18
C LEU A 42 -5.56 8.37 2.21
N GLU A 43 -6.78 8.87 2.42
CA GLU A 43 -7.03 10.32 2.57
C GLU A 43 -6.32 10.89 3.81
N GLU A 44 -6.31 10.18 4.94
CA GLU A 44 -5.53 10.58 6.14
C GLU A 44 -4.02 10.68 5.86
N LEU A 45 -3.49 9.83 4.98
CA LEU A 45 -2.06 9.76 4.65
C LEU A 45 -1.65 10.68 3.50
N LYS A 46 -2.58 11.44 2.91
CA LYS A 46 -2.34 12.26 1.72
C LYS A 46 -1.24 13.30 1.92
N ASP A 47 -1.38 14.15 2.94
CA ASP A 47 -0.41 15.23 3.21
C ASP A 47 0.97 14.67 3.56
N LYS A 48 1.00 13.60 4.34
CA LYS A 48 2.25 12.91 4.67
C LYS A 48 2.92 12.29 3.45
N THR A 49 2.12 11.78 2.51
CA THR A 49 2.62 11.25 1.24
C THR A 49 3.21 12.37 0.38
N PHE A 50 2.52 13.52 0.31
CA PHE A 50 3.03 14.72 -0.33
C PHE A 50 4.40 15.15 0.24
N ASP A 51 4.49 15.30 1.56
CA ASP A 51 5.72 15.71 2.24
C ASP A 51 6.87 14.73 1.97
N ALA A 52 6.59 13.43 1.98
CA ALA A 52 7.59 12.40 1.69
C ALA A 52 8.12 12.50 0.25
N ILE A 53 7.24 12.73 -0.73
CA ILE A 53 7.63 12.90 -2.14
C ILE A 53 8.46 14.19 -2.31
N ALA A 54 8.02 15.30 -1.73
CA ALA A 54 8.73 16.57 -1.80
C ALA A 54 10.12 16.47 -1.17
N GLN A 55 10.21 15.86 0.01
CA GLN A 55 11.47 15.66 0.73
C GLN A 55 12.43 14.75 -0.04
N HIS A 56 11.94 13.67 -0.63
CA HIS A 56 12.73 12.77 -1.46
C HIS A 56 13.29 13.51 -2.69
N TYR A 57 12.43 14.21 -3.44
CA TYR A 57 12.84 14.97 -4.61
C TYR A 57 13.86 16.05 -4.26
N PHE A 58 13.64 16.79 -3.17
CA PHE A 58 14.56 17.83 -2.71
C PHE A 58 15.94 17.25 -2.37
N ASN A 59 16.00 16.10 -1.71
CA ASN A 59 17.26 15.46 -1.35
C ASN A 59 18.09 15.05 -2.57
N GLU A 60 17.42 14.58 -3.63
CA GLU A 60 18.02 14.24 -4.92
C GLU A 60 18.39 15.49 -5.74
N ASN A 61 17.67 16.61 -5.54
CA ASN A 61 17.77 17.82 -6.37
C ASN A 61 18.03 19.08 -5.55
N LYS A 62 18.94 19.02 -4.56
CA LYS A 62 19.19 20.13 -3.60
C LYS A 62 19.43 21.50 -4.27
N GLY A 63 19.96 21.52 -5.50
CA GLY A 63 20.19 22.74 -6.27
C GLY A 63 18.96 23.40 -6.91
N LYS A 64 17.79 22.74 -6.95
CA LYS A 64 16.56 23.25 -7.58
C LYS A 64 15.60 23.97 -6.61
N GLY A 65 15.88 23.93 -5.31
CA GLY A 65 15.11 24.62 -4.27
C GLY A 65 13.79 23.95 -3.88
N PHE A 66 13.23 24.38 -2.74
CA PHE A 66 12.02 23.80 -2.14
C PHE A 66 10.74 24.01 -2.97
N SER A 67 10.57 25.16 -3.61
CA SER A 67 9.37 25.42 -4.42
C SER A 67 9.25 24.44 -5.59
N ASN A 68 10.38 24.08 -6.19
CA ASN A 68 10.41 23.11 -7.29
C ASN A 68 10.06 21.70 -6.78
N ALA A 69 10.58 21.31 -5.61
CA ALA A 69 10.24 20.03 -4.98
C ALA A 69 8.75 19.91 -4.64
N ASN A 70 8.15 20.99 -4.11
CA ASN A 70 6.72 21.02 -3.81
C ASN A 70 5.85 20.94 -5.07
N ASN A 71 6.22 21.65 -6.14
CA ASN A 71 5.49 21.58 -7.41
C ASN A 71 5.54 20.16 -7.99
N TYR A 72 6.73 19.57 -8.02
CA TYR A 72 6.89 18.17 -8.43
C TYR A 72 6.04 17.21 -7.60
N ALA A 73 6.04 17.36 -6.27
CA ALA A 73 5.25 16.51 -5.39
C ALA A 73 3.75 16.67 -5.62
N ARG A 74 3.24 17.87 -5.95
CA ARG A 74 1.83 18.08 -6.29
C ARG A 74 1.47 17.36 -7.58
N GLU A 75 2.29 17.47 -8.63
CA GLU A 75 2.05 16.80 -9.92
C GLU A 75 1.92 15.28 -9.75
N ILE A 76 2.87 14.66 -9.05
CA ILE A 76 2.84 13.21 -8.76
C ILE A 76 1.63 12.84 -7.91
N LEU A 77 1.32 13.63 -6.87
CA LEU A 77 0.20 13.34 -5.98
C LEU A 77 -1.13 13.44 -6.72
N ASP A 78 -1.35 14.50 -7.50
CA ASP A 78 -2.60 14.74 -8.24
C ASP A 78 -2.85 13.65 -9.28
N GLU A 79 -1.81 13.24 -10.02
CA GLU A 79 -1.89 12.11 -10.95
C GLU A 79 -2.27 10.82 -10.22
N ALA A 80 -1.58 10.49 -9.13
CA ALA A 80 -1.85 9.28 -8.36
C ALA A 80 -3.24 9.29 -7.69
N TRP A 81 -3.73 10.45 -7.23
CA TRP A 81 -5.03 10.55 -6.54
C TRP A 81 -6.24 10.37 -7.47
N SER A 82 -6.03 10.35 -8.79
CA SER A 82 -7.07 10.10 -9.80
C SER A 82 -7.62 8.66 -9.79
N SER A 83 -6.92 7.71 -9.15
CA SER A 83 -7.32 6.31 -9.08
C SER A 83 -6.95 5.65 -7.74
N GLU A 84 -7.69 4.61 -7.35
CA GLU A 84 -7.39 3.81 -6.15
C GLU A 84 -6.00 3.16 -6.23
N SER A 85 -5.66 2.57 -7.38
CA SER A 85 -4.35 1.97 -7.62
C SER A 85 -3.23 2.99 -7.52
N GLY A 86 -3.41 4.19 -8.07
CA GLY A 86 -2.42 5.27 -7.98
C GLY A 86 -2.12 5.65 -6.53
N ARG A 87 -3.16 5.88 -5.72
CA ARG A 87 -3.02 6.17 -4.28
C ARG A 87 -2.26 5.07 -3.56
N LEU A 88 -2.67 3.81 -3.76
CA LEU A 88 -2.04 2.65 -3.17
C LEU A 88 -0.58 2.46 -3.61
N ASN A 89 -0.19 2.94 -4.79
CA ASN A 89 1.18 2.80 -5.29
C ASN A 89 2.15 3.78 -4.64
N ILE A 90 1.71 4.98 -4.24
CA ILE A 90 2.60 6.04 -3.73
C ILE A 90 2.55 6.22 -2.20
N CYS A 91 1.44 5.85 -1.56
CA CYS A 91 1.34 5.87 -0.09
C CYS A 91 2.26 4.83 0.54
N SER A 92 2.69 5.07 1.78
CA SER A 92 3.47 4.06 2.52
C SER A 92 2.58 2.86 2.86
N GLY A 93 2.88 1.71 2.25
CA GLY A 93 2.11 0.49 2.46
C GLY A 93 2.21 -0.02 3.89
N LYS A 94 3.37 0.17 4.53
CA LYS A 94 3.56 -0.14 5.96
C LYS A 94 2.59 0.63 6.85
N GLU A 95 2.39 1.92 6.58
CA GLU A 95 1.50 2.76 7.39
C GLU A 95 0.03 2.39 7.15
N VAL A 96 -0.34 2.09 5.91
CA VAL A 96 -1.69 1.60 5.59
C VAL A 96 -1.98 0.30 6.32
N ILE A 97 -1.06 -0.70 6.26
CA ILE A 97 -1.21 -1.97 6.97
C ILE A 97 -1.31 -1.74 8.48
N SER A 98 -0.45 -0.88 9.04
CA SER A 98 -0.46 -0.59 10.48
C SER A 98 -1.79 0.02 10.93
N LYS A 99 -2.31 1.01 10.20
CA LYS A 99 -3.60 1.66 10.50
C LYS A 99 -4.77 0.70 10.32
N MET A 100 -4.77 -0.08 9.25
CA MET A 100 -5.79 -1.10 8.99
C MET A 100 -5.80 -2.19 10.06
N SER A 101 -4.62 -2.66 10.51
CA SER A 101 -4.52 -3.63 11.59
C SER A 101 -5.03 -3.06 12.91
N GLY A 102 -4.71 -1.80 13.22
CA GLY A 102 -5.22 -1.13 14.41
C GLY A 102 -6.75 -1.05 14.41
N TRP A 103 -7.32 -0.55 13.30
CA TRP A 103 -8.76 -0.47 13.11
C TRP A 103 -9.44 -1.86 13.19
N SER A 104 -8.88 -2.86 12.53
CA SER A 104 -9.40 -4.23 12.55
C SER A 104 -9.39 -4.83 13.97
N ASN A 105 -8.34 -4.55 14.75
CA ASN A 105 -8.25 -5.01 16.13
C ASN A 105 -9.32 -4.36 17.01
N GLU A 106 -9.54 -3.06 16.83
CA GLU A 106 -10.56 -2.30 17.59
C GLU A 106 -11.99 -2.76 17.28
N ASN A 107 -12.29 -3.12 16.02
CA ASN A 107 -13.65 -3.44 15.58
C ASN A 107 -13.97 -4.95 15.58
N TYR A 108 -12.96 -5.80 15.39
CA TYR A 108 -13.14 -7.24 15.19
C TYR A 108 -12.23 -8.11 16.06
N GLY A 109 -11.35 -7.52 16.88
CA GLY A 109 -10.39 -8.26 17.69
C GLY A 109 -9.27 -8.93 16.88
N VAL A 110 -9.11 -8.58 15.59
CA VAL A 110 -8.12 -9.19 14.69
C VAL A 110 -7.02 -8.19 14.34
N SER A 111 -5.78 -8.53 14.68
CA SER A 111 -4.58 -7.83 14.21
C SER A 111 -3.89 -8.61 13.08
N PHE A 112 -3.18 -7.90 12.21
CA PHE A 112 -2.41 -8.51 11.12
C PHE A 112 -1.16 -7.72 10.75
N SER A 113 -0.29 -8.36 9.97
CA SER A 113 0.95 -7.80 9.45
C SER A 113 1.09 -8.12 7.97
N SER A 114 2.02 -7.45 7.28
CA SER A 114 2.38 -7.79 5.89
C SER A 114 2.71 -9.27 5.73
N LYS A 115 3.42 -9.85 6.71
CA LYS A 115 3.79 -11.26 6.71
C LYS A 115 2.59 -12.19 6.86
N SER A 116 1.59 -11.83 7.68
CA SER A 116 0.40 -12.67 7.87
C SER A 116 -0.54 -12.57 6.67
N LEU A 117 -0.65 -11.40 6.03
CA LEU A 117 -1.37 -11.25 4.76
C LEU A 117 -0.70 -12.03 3.63
N ALA A 118 0.62 -11.90 3.48
CA ALA A 118 1.38 -12.63 2.45
C ALA A 118 1.22 -14.16 2.54
N ARG A 119 1.02 -14.70 3.75
CA ARG A 119 0.86 -16.15 3.97
C ARG A 119 -0.44 -16.73 3.44
N ILE A 120 -1.48 -15.91 3.28
CA ILE A 120 -2.79 -16.36 2.81
C ILE A 120 -3.05 -15.97 1.35
N MET A 121 -2.10 -15.27 0.71
CA MET A 121 -2.19 -14.96 -0.71
C MET A 121 -2.19 -16.23 -1.55
N THR A 122 -3.01 -16.22 -2.58
CA THR A 122 -3.03 -17.24 -3.63
C THR A 122 -2.09 -16.84 -4.77
N ALA A 123 -1.65 -17.80 -5.57
CA ALA A 123 -0.77 -17.55 -6.71
C ALA A 123 -1.38 -16.57 -7.74
N ASP A 124 -2.71 -16.54 -7.87
CA ASP A 124 -3.42 -15.65 -8.78
C ASP A 124 -3.49 -14.21 -8.27
N GLU A 125 -3.35 -14.00 -6.96
CA GLU A 125 -3.30 -12.68 -6.33
C GLU A 125 -1.89 -12.06 -6.33
N ILE A 126 -0.88 -12.76 -6.84
CA ILE A 126 0.48 -12.24 -6.99
C ILE A 126 0.60 -11.60 -8.39
N PRO A 127 0.73 -10.25 -8.47
CA PRO A 127 1.04 -9.54 -9.71
C PRO A 127 2.23 -10.13 -10.49
N GLN A 128 2.13 -10.02 -11.81
CA GLN A 128 3.14 -10.57 -12.72
C GLN A 128 4.55 -10.06 -12.38
N GLU A 129 4.70 -8.76 -12.10
CA GLU A 129 5.99 -8.21 -11.72
C GLU A 129 6.63 -8.89 -10.50
N MET A 130 5.85 -9.21 -9.46
CA MET A 130 6.39 -9.95 -8.32
C MET A 130 6.77 -11.38 -8.70
N LYS A 131 6.00 -12.03 -9.58
CA LYS A 131 6.35 -13.35 -10.12
C LYS A 131 7.67 -13.28 -10.89
N ASP A 132 7.88 -12.24 -11.68
CA ASP A 132 9.10 -12.02 -12.45
C ASP A 132 10.32 -11.81 -11.55
N VAL A 133 10.15 -11.06 -10.44
CA VAL A 133 11.19 -10.90 -9.41
C VAL A 133 11.52 -12.26 -8.78
N ILE A 134 10.51 -13.01 -8.32
CA ILE A 134 10.70 -14.32 -7.67
C ILE A 134 11.41 -15.28 -8.64
N TYR A 135 10.95 -15.36 -9.88
CA TYR A 135 11.56 -16.20 -10.91
C TYR A 135 13.03 -15.82 -11.12
N SER A 136 13.33 -14.53 -11.26
CA SER A 136 14.71 -14.06 -11.47
C SER A 136 15.64 -14.41 -10.31
N LEU A 137 15.13 -14.34 -9.07
CA LEU A 137 15.87 -14.77 -7.88
C LEU A 137 16.13 -16.28 -7.88
N GLU A 138 15.13 -17.09 -8.25
CA GLU A 138 15.26 -18.54 -8.32
C GLU A 138 16.19 -19.01 -9.44
N SER A 139 16.17 -18.33 -10.59
CA SER A 139 17.04 -18.62 -11.74
C SER A 139 18.41 -17.95 -11.69
N ASN A 140 18.69 -17.14 -10.65
CA ASN A 140 19.91 -16.34 -10.52
C ASN A 140 20.19 -15.48 -11.78
N SER A 141 19.12 -14.93 -12.37
CA SER A 141 19.19 -14.08 -13.56
C SER A 141 19.02 -12.60 -13.20
N ALA A 142 19.54 -11.71 -14.06
CA ALA A 142 19.35 -10.28 -13.89
C ALA A 142 17.87 -9.90 -14.02
N PHE A 143 17.44 -8.94 -13.20
CA PHE A 143 16.13 -8.30 -13.32
C PHE A 143 16.18 -7.31 -14.49
N THR A 144 15.34 -7.50 -15.50
CA THR A 144 15.20 -6.60 -16.67
C THR A 144 13.90 -5.84 -16.62
#